data_AF-A0A9D6YFU0-F1
#
_entry.id   AF-A0A9D6YFU0-F1
#
_cell.length_a   1.000
_cell.length_b   1.000
_cell.length_c   1.000
_cell.angle_alpha   90.00
_cell.angle_beta   90.00
_cell.angle_gamma   90.00
#
_symmetry.space_group_name_H-M   'P 1'
#
loop_
_entity.id
_entity.type
_entity.pdbx_description
1 polymer ?
#
loop_
_entity_poly.entity_id
_entity_poly.type
_entity_poly.pdbx_seq_one_letter_code
_entity_poly.pdbx_strand_id
1 'polypeptide(L)'
;MSRYVTRFGSLDHYEKGGVEIINDDPKHYTFSNMFDVASRSKPYEKVAVGKNMQYVLEVIRAEGTSEWRAAAHDEFALVMDGAVEIRLRKLADPSVVPSGKEGSIRLPGEPDGRKMGAVKARRGHMTLLPTGAAYQFHAERPAVILLQTIAGDDTQYRWAEICQTM
;
A
#
# COMPACT_ATOMS: atom_id res chain seq x y z
N MET A 1 14.88 -32.90 -17.62
CA MET A 1 14.12 -32.58 -16.40
C MET A 1 13.81 -31.09 -16.41
N SER A 2 12.55 -30.68 -16.29
CA SER A 2 12.21 -29.26 -16.14
C SER A 2 12.55 -28.80 -14.72
N ARG A 3 13.21 -27.65 -14.58
CA ARG A 3 13.51 -27.03 -13.28
C ARG A 3 12.24 -26.42 -12.71
N TYR A 4 11.96 -26.62 -11.43
CA TYR A 4 10.86 -25.96 -10.73
C TYR A 4 11.08 -24.43 -10.69
N VAL A 5 10.02 -23.67 -10.95
CA VAL A 5 10.02 -22.20 -10.95
C VAL A 5 8.81 -21.67 -10.22
N THR A 6 9.01 -20.93 -9.13
CA THR A 6 7.96 -20.11 -8.52
C THR A 6 7.77 -18.84 -9.33
N ARG A 7 6.55 -18.58 -9.79
CA ARG A 7 6.21 -17.39 -10.59
C ARG A 7 5.68 -16.29 -9.68
N PHE A 8 6.22 -15.08 -9.84
CA PHE A 8 5.77 -13.87 -9.14
C PHE A 8 5.42 -12.80 -10.17
N GLY A 9 4.39 -12.00 -9.88
CA GLY A 9 4.07 -10.80 -10.66
C GLY A 9 5.02 -9.65 -10.34
N SER A 10 4.98 -8.63 -11.20
CA SER A 10 5.71 -7.37 -11.12
C SER A 10 4.97 -6.30 -11.92
N LEU A 11 5.36 -5.02 -11.79
CA LEU A 11 4.85 -3.95 -12.66
C LEU A 11 5.17 -4.20 -14.13
N ASP A 12 6.36 -4.72 -14.43
CA ASP A 12 6.82 -4.98 -15.80
C ASP A 12 6.12 -6.21 -16.42
N HIS A 13 5.75 -7.19 -15.58
CA HIS A 13 5.14 -8.43 -16.04
C HIS A 13 4.19 -9.02 -14.98
N TYR A 14 2.90 -9.04 -15.33
CA TYR A 14 1.86 -9.74 -14.60
C TYR A 14 0.85 -10.36 -15.57
N GLU A 15 0.25 -11.46 -15.16
CA GLU A 15 -0.86 -12.10 -15.87
C GLU A 15 -2.10 -11.96 -14.98
N LYS A 16 -3.05 -11.11 -15.40
CA LYS A 16 -4.30 -10.91 -14.67
C LYS A 16 -5.21 -12.09 -14.96
N GLY A 17 -5.63 -12.81 -13.91
CA GLY A 17 -6.69 -13.81 -14.00
C GLY A 17 -8.06 -13.18 -14.21
N GLY A 18 -9.12 -13.92 -13.89
CA GLY A 18 -10.49 -13.41 -13.95
C GLY A 18 -11.48 -14.33 -13.29
N VAL A 19 -12.73 -13.90 -13.28
CA VAL A 19 -13.88 -14.69 -12.81
C VAL A 19 -14.66 -15.20 -14.02
N GLU A 20 -14.84 -16.52 -14.09
CA GLU A 20 -15.76 -17.17 -15.02
C GLU A 20 -17.11 -17.38 -14.35
N ILE A 21 -18.19 -16.91 -14.99
CA ILE A 21 -19.52 -16.84 -14.39
C ILE A 21 -20.41 -17.93 -14.97
N ILE A 22 -21.03 -18.71 -14.09
CA ILE A 22 -22.08 -19.68 -14.44
C ILE A 22 -23.47 -19.06 -14.21
N ASN A 23 -23.74 -18.60 -12.99
CA ASN A 23 -25.01 -17.97 -12.60
C ASN A 23 -24.81 -17.02 -11.40
N ASP A 24 -24.05 -15.95 -11.62
CA ASP A 24 -23.71 -14.94 -10.60
C ASP A 24 -23.40 -13.59 -11.27
N ASP A 25 -23.12 -12.53 -10.50
CA ASP A 25 -22.60 -11.25 -11.01
C ASP A 25 -21.09 -11.16 -10.70
N PRO A 26 -20.21 -10.95 -11.71
CA PRO A 26 -18.76 -10.82 -11.49
C PRO A 26 -18.38 -9.68 -10.54
N LYS A 27 -19.25 -8.67 -10.39
CA LYS A 27 -19.02 -7.55 -9.45
C LYS A 27 -19.03 -7.99 -7.99
N HIS A 28 -19.74 -9.08 -7.64
CA HIS A 28 -19.74 -9.63 -6.28
C HIS A 28 -18.35 -10.07 -5.82
N TYR A 29 -17.46 -10.38 -6.76
CA TYR A 29 -16.10 -10.85 -6.48
C TYR A 29 -15.11 -9.70 -6.31
N THR A 30 -15.48 -8.47 -6.68
CA THR A 30 -14.61 -7.28 -6.60
C THR A 30 -13.20 -7.52 -7.19
N PHE A 31 -13.14 -8.31 -8.27
CA PHE A 31 -11.88 -8.88 -8.76
C PHE A 31 -10.98 -7.83 -9.45
N SER A 32 -9.75 -7.66 -8.95
CA SER A 32 -8.74 -6.76 -9.53
C SER A 32 -7.32 -7.37 -9.42
N ASN A 33 -6.32 -6.75 -10.03
CA ASN A 33 -4.91 -7.15 -9.90
C ASN A 33 -4.08 -5.96 -9.41
N MET A 34 -3.30 -6.14 -8.34
CA MET A 34 -2.54 -5.04 -7.73
C MET A 34 -1.50 -4.40 -8.66
N PHE A 35 -0.89 -5.14 -9.57
CA PHE A 35 0.09 -4.59 -10.50
C PHE A 35 -0.59 -3.75 -11.59
N ASP A 36 -1.79 -4.15 -12.03
CA ASP A 36 -2.66 -3.39 -12.93
C ASP A 36 -3.17 -2.10 -12.29
N VAL A 37 -3.54 -2.15 -11.01
CA VAL A 37 -3.93 -0.96 -10.24
C VAL A 37 -2.74 -0.02 -10.05
N ALA A 38 -1.60 -0.54 -9.62
CA ALA A 38 -0.39 0.26 -9.39
C ALA A 38 0.08 0.94 -10.68
N SER A 39 0.11 0.23 -11.82
CA SER A 39 0.61 0.77 -13.10
C SER A 39 -0.18 1.97 -13.62
N ARG A 40 -1.46 2.10 -13.23
CA ARG A 40 -2.36 3.19 -13.61
C ARG A 40 -2.48 4.29 -12.54
N SER A 41 -1.88 4.08 -11.37
CA SER A 41 -2.00 4.99 -10.23
C SER A 41 -0.86 6.02 -10.19
N LYS A 42 -1.12 7.19 -9.61
CA LYS A 42 -0.07 8.19 -9.36
C LYS A 42 0.92 7.67 -8.30
N PRO A 43 2.17 8.15 -8.28
CA PRO A 43 3.11 7.80 -7.20
C PRO A 43 2.50 8.12 -5.83
N TYR A 44 2.59 7.15 -4.92
CA TYR A 44 2.09 7.21 -3.54
C TYR A 44 0.58 7.38 -3.37
N GLU A 45 -0.20 7.24 -4.43
CA GLU A 45 -1.66 7.15 -4.34
C GLU A 45 -2.09 5.85 -3.64
N LYS A 46 -3.03 5.97 -2.69
CA LYS A 46 -3.51 4.87 -1.83
C LYS A 46 -4.82 4.31 -2.37
N VAL A 47 -4.76 3.39 -3.33
CA VAL A 47 -5.98 2.84 -3.97
C VAL A 47 -6.44 1.59 -3.23
N ALA A 48 -7.65 1.62 -2.68
CA ALA A 48 -8.24 0.46 -2.02
C ALA A 48 -8.53 -0.65 -3.06
N VAL A 49 -8.04 -1.86 -2.76
CA VAL A 49 -8.28 -3.08 -3.55
C VAL A 49 -9.00 -4.17 -2.75
N GLY A 50 -9.15 -3.96 -1.44
CA GLY A 50 -9.98 -4.77 -0.57
C GLY A 50 -10.53 -3.90 0.56
N LYS A 51 -11.78 -4.14 0.95
CA LYS A 51 -12.44 -3.42 2.05
C LYS A 51 -13.32 -4.37 2.83
N ASN A 52 -13.15 -4.41 4.15
CA ASN A 52 -14.03 -5.14 5.05
C ASN A 52 -14.34 -4.25 6.26
N MET A 53 -15.59 -3.78 6.33
CA MET A 53 -15.99 -2.70 7.24
C MET A 53 -15.02 -1.52 7.10
N GLN A 54 -14.39 -1.04 8.18
CA GLN A 54 -13.41 0.05 8.14
C GLN A 54 -12.03 -0.36 7.61
N TYR A 55 -11.69 -1.66 7.64
CA TYR A 55 -10.36 -2.14 7.28
C TYR A 55 -10.17 -2.19 5.76
N VAL A 56 -8.99 -1.80 5.27
CA VAL A 56 -8.66 -1.77 3.85
C VAL A 56 -7.29 -2.39 3.56
N LEU A 57 -7.19 -2.93 2.34
CA LEU A 57 -5.92 -3.18 1.67
C LEU A 57 -5.76 -2.14 0.57
N GLU A 58 -4.66 -1.39 0.63
CA GLU A 58 -4.36 -0.35 -0.35
C GLU A 58 -3.15 -0.73 -1.19
N VAL A 59 -3.27 -0.57 -2.49
CA VAL A 59 -2.16 -0.69 -3.43
C VAL A 59 -1.56 0.69 -3.66
N ILE A 60 -0.24 0.75 -3.54
CA ILE A 60 0.53 1.98 -3.70
C ILE A 60 1.66 1.72 -4.69
N ARG A 61 1.74 2.53 -5.76
CA ARG A 61 2.94 2.61 -6.60
C ARG A 61 3.96 3.51 -5.93
N ALA A 62 5.05 2.94 -5.44
CA ALA A 62 6.16 3.68 -4.86
C ALA A 62 7.14 4.10 -5.96
N GLU A 63 7.36 5.40 -6.12
CA GLU A 63 8.33 5.96 -7.06
C GLU A 63 8.79 7.33 -6.56
N GLY A 64 10.10 7.53 -6.44
CA GLY A 64 10.66 8.75 -5.87
C GLY A 64 10.62 8.75 -4.35
N THR A 65 10.21 9.86 -3.74
CA THR A 65 10.12 10.00 -2.28
C THR A 65 8.72 10.47 -1.90
N SER A 66 8.05 9.77 -0.97
CA SER A 66 6.73 10.15 -0.50
C SER A 66 6.78 11.33 0.46
N GLU A 67 5.62 11.93 0.75
CA GLU A 67 5.44 12.68 1.98
C GLU A 67 5.68 11.82 3.23
N TRP A 68 5.87 12.48 4.38
CA TRP A 68 5.81 11.81 5.67
C TRP A 68 4.36 11.55 6.05
N ARG A 69 4.10 10.36 6.59
CA ARG A 69 2.77 9.96 7.07
C ARG A 69 2.85 9.38 8.49
N ALA A 70 1.75 9.44 9.22
CA ALA A 70 1.61 8.81 10.54
C ALA A 70 0.16 8.38 10.76
N ALA A 71 -0.06 7.35 11.58
CA ALA A 71 -1.38 6.81 11.91
C ALA A 71 -1.57 6.68 13.43
N ALA A 72 -2.84 6.68 13.86
CA ALA A 72 -3.23 6.49 15.26
C ALA A 72 -3.30 5.01 15.68
N HIS A 73 -2.92 4.11 14.76
CA HIS A 73 -2.86 2.67 14.93
C HIS A 73 -1.70 2.10 14.09
N ASP A 74 -1.38 0.83 14.28
CA ASP A 74 -0.34 0.17 13.51
C ASP A 74 -0.80 -0.03 12.06
N GLU A 75 0.15 0.03 11.13
CA GLU A 75 -0.03 -0.32 9.73
C GLU A 75 1.09 -1.28 9.29
N PHE A 76 0.89 -2.00 8.19
CA PHE A 76 1.90 -2.92 7.67
C PHE A 76 2.10 -2.71 6.17
N ALA A 77 3.35 -2.48 5.76
CA ALA A 77 3.72 -2.33 4.36
C ALA A 77 4.41 -3.58 3.85
N LEU A 78 3.78 -4.29 2.90
CA LEU A 78 4.34 -5.42 2.18
C LEU A 78 4.81 -4.98 0.80
N VAL A 79 6.10 -5.16 0.50
CA VAL A 79 6.64 -4.85 -0.83
C VAL A 79 6.34 -6.03 -1.77
N MET A 80 5.52 -5.78 -2.78
CA MET A 80 5.06 -6.78 -3.76
C MET A 80 5.93 -6.81 -5.02
N ASP A 81 6.63 -5.72 -5.32
CA ASP A 81 7.62 -5.64 -6.40
C ASP A 81 8.64 -4.52 -6.13
N GLY A 82 9.83 -4.63 -6.71
CA GLY A 82 10.91 -3.66 -6.58
C GLY A 82 11.60 -3.66 -5.22
N ALA A 83 12.16 -2.49 -4.87
CA ALA A 83 12.83 -2.24 -3.60
C ALA A 83 12.40 -0.87 -3.05
N VAL A 84 12.12 -0.82 -1.75
CA VAL A 84 11.64 0.37 -1.06
C VAL A 84 12.45 0.58 0.21
N GLU A 85 12.99 1.78 0.38
CA GLU A 85 13.51 2.25 1.66
C GLU A 85 12.38 2.87 2.49
N ILE A 86 12.14 2.34 3.68
CA ILE A 86 11.10 2.77 4.60
C ILE A 86 11.80 3.44 5.78
N ARG A 87 11.71 4.77 5.86
CA ARG A 87 12.32 5.58 6.90
C ARG A 87 11.35 5.75 8.05
N LEU A 88 11.82 5.59 9.28
CA LEU A 88 11.00 5.67 10.48
C LEU A 88 11.53 6.75 11.43
N ARG A 89 10.61 7.56 11.97
CA ARG A 89 10.90 8.60 12.96
C ARG A 89 9.89 8.52 14.10
N LYS A 90 10.36 8.42 15.33
CA LYS A 90 9.49 8.48 16.52
C LYS A 90 9.05 9.93 16.69
N LEU A 91 7.75 10.18 16.67
CA LEU A 91 7.20 11.52 16.87
C LEU A 91 7.55 12.03 18.27
N ALA A 92 8.00 13.27 18.38
CA ALA A 92 8.19 13.94 19.67
C ALA A 92 6.85 14.08 20.41
N ASP A 93 5.82 14.50 19.67
CA ASP A 93 4.44 14.59 20.13
C ASP A 93 3.54 13.72 19.23
N PRO A 94 3.04 12.57 19.70
CA PRO A 94 2.11 11.73 18.94
C PRO A 94 0.75 12.38 18.67
N SER A 95 0.37 13.44 19.42
CA SER A 95 -0.94 14.10 19.27
C SER A 95 -1.12 14.86 17.95
N VAL A 96 -0.03 15.03 17.19
CA VAL A 96 -0.09 15.49 15.80
C VAL A 96 -0.99 14.61 14.93
N VAL A 97 -1.20 13.35 15.32
CA VAL A 97 -2.25 12.50 14.77
C VAL A 97 -3.46 12.59 15.72
N PRO A 98 -4.61 13.12 15.27
CA PRO A 98 -5.79 13.25 16.12
C PRO A 98 -6.23 11.91 16.70
N SER A 99 -6.61 11.90 17.98
CA SER A 99 -7.13 10.69 18.63
C SER A 99 -8.39 10.19 17.93
N GLY A 100 -8.42 8.90 17.59
CA GLY A 100 -9.55 8.30 16.88
C GLY A 100 -9.54 8.52 15.36
N LYS A 101 -8.50 9.17 14.81
CA LYS A 101 -8.31 9.23 13.36
C LYS A 101 -8.03 7.83 12.82
N GLU A 102 -8.88 7.38 11.90
CA GLU A 102 -8.65 6.15 11.14
C GLU A 102 -7.80 6.42 9.91
N GLY A 103 -6.91 5.47 9.59
CA GLY A 103 -5.96 5.57 8.51
C GLY A 103 -4.83 6.58 8.77
N SER A 104 -3.78 6.46 7.95
CA SER A 104 -2.67 7.42 8.00
C SER A 104 -3.07 8.83 7.54
N ILE A 105 -2.48 9.86 8.15
CA ILE A 105 -2.53 11.24 7.68
C ILE A 105 -1.21 11.67 7.07
N ARG A 106 -1.27 12.60 6.11
CA ARG A 106 -0.10 13.32 5.62
C ARG A 106 0.38 14.35 6.65
N LEU A 107 1.70 14.41 6.86
CA LEU A 107 2.35 15.43 7.66
C LEU A 107 2.87 16.57 6.76
N PRO A 108 2.96 17.81 7.26
CA PRO A 108 3.34 18.97 6.45
C PRO A 108 4.81 18.97 5.99
N GLY A 109 5.66 18.14 6.61
CA GLY A 109 7.09 18.03 6.32
C GLY A 109 7.75 16.92 7.13
N GLU A 110 9.07 16.97 7.29
CA GLU A 110 9.75 16.09 8.25
C GLU A 110 9.28 16.43 9.67
N PRO A 111 8.68 15.48 10.40
CA PRO A 111 8.13 15.77 11.71
C PRO A 111 9.22 15.88 12.77
N ASP A 112 8.95 16.59 13.87
CA ASP A 112 9.87 16.61 15.01
C ASP A 112 9.92 15.25 15.74
N GLY A 113 11.05 14.96 16.38
CA GLY A 113 11.31 13.70 17.07
C GLY A 113 12.64 13.03 16.72
N ARG A 114 12.71 11.72 16.97
CA ARG A 114 13.96 10.95 16.92
C ARG A 114 13.94 9.95 15.78
N LYS A 115 15.00 9.94 14.95
CA LYS A 115 15.21 8.91 13.93
C LYS A 115 15.21 7.53 14.57
N MET A 116 14.35 6.63 14.07
CA MET A 116 14.33 5.22 14.50
C MET A 116 15.22 4.36 13.63
N GLY A 117 15.40 4.75 12.36
CA GLY A 117 16.21 4.01 11.40
C GLY A 117 15.54 3.97 10.03
N ALA A 118 16.01 3.07 9.18
CA ALA A 118 15.39 2.77 7.90
C ALA A 118 15.42 1.26 7.63
N VAL A 119 14.38 0.75 6.99
CA VAL A 119 14.29 -0.63 6.53
C VAL A 119 14.41 -0.64 5.01
N LYS A 120 15.29 -1.48 4.45
CA LYS A 120 15.38 -1.70 3.01
C LYS A 120 14.61 -2.97 2.65
N ALA A 121 13.36 -2.81 2.25
CA ALA A 121 12.46 -3.91 1.88
C ALA A 121 12.57 -4.21 0.37
N ARG A 122 12.46 -5.48 0.01
CA ARG A 122 12.38 -5.97 -1.38
C ARG A 122 11.14 -6.84 -1.51
N ARG A 123 10.84 -7.33 -2.71
CA ARG A 123 9.71 -8.24 -2.96
C ARG A 123 9.59 -9.34 -1.90
N GLY A 124 8.42 -9.41 -1.26
CA GLY A 124 8.06 -10.36 -0.21
C GLY A 124 8.41 -9.92 1.21
N HIS A 125 9.07 -8.78 1.42
CA HIS A 125 9.39 -8.27 2.76
C HIS A 125 8.25 -7.39 3.28
N MET A 126 7.83 -7.64 4.53
CA MET A 126 6.85 -6.84 5.25
C MET A 126 7.51 -6.03 6.36
N THR A 127 7.08 -4.78 6.53
CA THR A 127 7.57 -3.87 7.57
C THR A 127 6.40 -3.36 8.42
N LEU A 128 6.54 -3.44 9.75
CA LEU A 128 5.67 -2.76 10.69
C LEU A 128 5.87 -1.24 10.59
N LEU A 129 4.76 -0.51 10.47
CA LEU A 129 4.70 0.94 10.59
C LEU A 129 4.02 1.23 11.94
N PRO A 130 4.81 1.44 13.02
CA PRO A 130 4.26 1.43 14.36
C PRO A 130 3.52 2.72 14.71
N THR A 131 2.45 2.59 15.50
CA THR A 131 1.69 3.70 16.07
C THR A 131 2.60 4.68 16.79
N GLY A 132 2.37 5.98 16.58
CA GLY A 132 3.18 7.04 17.17
C GLY A 132 4.58 7.17 16.58
N ALA A 133 4.84 6.57 15.42
CA ALA A 133 5.95 6.91 14.54
C ALA A 133 5.40 7.51 13.23
N ALA A 134 6.20 8.37 12.61
CA ALA A 134 6.02 8.75 11.23
C ALA A 134 6.90 7.88 10.32
N TYR A 135 6.41 7.64 9.11
CA TYR A 135 7.13 6.90 8.07
C TYR A 135 7.16 7.67 6.75
N GLN A 136 8.20 7.39 5.97
CA GLN A 136 8.36 7.88 4.60
C GLN A 136 8.89 6.75 3.73
N PHE A 137 8.36 6.63 2.52
CA PHE A 137 8.84 5.69 1.52
C PHE A 137 9.77 6.39 0.53
N HIS A 138 10.80 5.67 0.11
CA HIS A 138 11.64 6.06 -1.02
C HIS A 138 11.89 4.85 -1.92
N ALA A 139 11.73 5.05 -3.23
CA ALA A 139 11.98 4.04 -4.25
C ALA A 139 12.69 4.66 -5.45
N GLU A 140 13.92 4.23 -5.72
CA GLU A 140 14.73 4.72 -6.86
C GLU A 140 14.12 4.35 -8.21
N ARG A 141 13.36 3.24 -8.27
CA ARG A 141 12.62 2.76 -9.43
C ARG A 141 11.19 2.41 -9.00
N PRO A 142 10.21 2.41 -9.91
CA PRO A 142 8.85 2.00 -9.60
C PRO A 142 8.81 0.66 -8.86
N ALA A 143 8.06 0.63 -7.76
CA ALA A 143 7.85 -0.51 -6.88
C ALA A 143 6.38 -0.56 -6.45
N VAL A 144 5.94 -1.70 -5.90
CA VAL A 144 4.56 -1.87 -5.43
C VAL A 144 4.54 -2.20 -3.97
N ILE A 145 3.73 -1.47 -3.20
CA ILE A 145 3.46 -1.73 -1.80
C ILE A 145 1.98 -2.11 -1.67
N LEU A 146 1.71 -3.19 -0.94
CA LEU A 146 0.40 -3.49 -0.38
C LEU A 146 0.40 -3.03 1.08
N LEU A 147 -0.44 -2.04 1.40
CA LEU A 147 -0.57 -1.50 2.75
C LEU A 147 -1.82 -2.10 3.41
N GLN A 148 -1.62 -2.69 4.59
CA GLN A 148 -2.70 -3.10 5.48
C GLN A 148 -2.98 -1.97 6.47
N THR A 149 -4.18 -1.41 6.43
CA THR A 149 -4.57 -0.25 7.25
C THR A 149 -6.09 -0.17 7.45
N ILE A 150 -6.56 0.93 8.04
CA ILE A 150 -7.95 1.35 8.12
C ILE A 150 -8.18 2.49 7.12
N ALA A 151 -9.36 2.54 6.52
CA ALA A 151 -9.73 3.61 5.60
C ALA A 151 -9.57 4.99 6.27
N GLY A 152 -8.90 5.91 5.57
CA GLY A 152 -8.75 7.30 5.98
C GLY A 152 -9.06 8.26 4.84
N ASP A 153 -8.80 9.55 5.06
CA ASP A 153 -9.13 10.63 4.10
C ASP A 153 -8.46 10.46 2.73
N ASP A 154 -7.26 9.85 2.72
CA ASP A 154 -6.48 9.66 1.49
C ASP A 154 -6.77 8.32 0.78
N THR A 155 -7.59 7.44 1.36
CA THR A 155 -7.97 6.16 0.75
C THR A 155 -8.87 6.40 -0.47
N GLN A 156 -8.38 6.02 -1.65
CA GLN A 156 -9.10 6.18 -2.91
C GLN A 156 -9.94 4.94 -3.24
N TYR A 157 -11.23 5.14 -3.50
CA TYR A 157 -12.15 4.10 -3.94
C TYR A 157 -12.45 4.24 -5.43
N ARG A 158 -11.98 3.29 -6.23
CA ARG A 158 -12.15 3.28 -7.70
C ARG A 158 -12.70 1.95 -8.21
N TRP A 159 -13.61 1.33 -7.46
CA TRP A 159 -14.11 -0.02 -7.72
C TRP A 159 -14.57 -0.24 -9.17
N ALA A 160 -15.31 0.72 -9.73
CA ALA A 160 -15.79 0.64 -11.11
C ALA A 160 -14.68 0.68 -12.16
N GLU A 161 -13.52 1.26 -11.83
CA GLU A 161 -12.37 1.37 -12.74
C GLU A 161 -11.44 0.16 -12.64
N ILE A 162 -11.32 -0.44 -11.45
CA ILE A 162 -10.32 -1.48 -11.18
C ILE A 162 -10.90 -2.90 -11.22
N CYS A 163 -12.20 -3.06 -10.94
CA CYS A 163 -12.84 -4.37 -10.85
C CYS A 163 -13.33 -4.88 -12.20
N GLN A 164 -13.32 -6.20 -12.38
CA GLN A 164 -14.03 -6.87 -13.46
C GLN A 164 -15.54 -6.62 -13.32
N THR A 165 -16.17 -6.17 -14.40
CA THR A 165 -17.62 -5.86 -14.44
C THR A 165 -18.40 -6.66 -15.47
N MET A 166 -17.68 -7.41 -16.33
CA MET A 166 -18.20 -8.30 -17.36
C MET A 166 -17.44 -9.62 -17.34
#